data_AF-A0A430VKR6-F1
#
_entry.id   AF-A0A430VKR6-F1
#
_cell.length_a   1.000
_cell.length_b   1.000
_cell.length_c   1.000
_cell.angle_alpha   90.00
_cell.angle_beta   90.00
_cell.angle_gamma   90.00
#
_symmetry.space_group_name_H-M   'P 1'
#
loop_
_entity.id
_entity.type
_entity.pdbx_description
1 polymer ?
#
loop_
_entity_poly.entity_id
_entity_poly.type
_entity_poly.pdbx_seq_one_letter_code
_entity_poly.pdbx_strand_id
1 'polypeptide(L)'
;MERWVIVNPAAGRGKVGRLSGAILKAAREKGARAFLTEGPGHATELSRNAPEGARVVAVGGDGTVHEVLRGLAGTDKVLGVVPIGSGNDFARMLGLRELPWREALELALFAQEEAIDLCWVNGEPFGASLGIGFDALVAKKALSAPPFLRGMPRYLYALFGVLKELRLPEGRVAVDGEEVHWGPLLLLAVMNGPAYGGGIPIAPMADPRDGQLSVILARSFTRPGVVFILPRLLLGRHLSHPQVVAFAGREVVVEFAHPVPAHADGELLPEARLYRARVEPLGLKVVGGSAAPRSLVERFERMGIEVRQGYGLTETSPVVVQNFMKSHLESLPWEERIRLKAKTGLPTPLVRLRVADEEGRPVPKDARTMGEVQLKGPWITGGYYRNEEASRNALTPDGWFRTGDIAVWDEEGYLEIKDRLKDLIKSGGEWISSVDLENALMGHPKVKEAAVVAIPHPRWQERPLAVVVPRGEKPSEEELREHLLKAGFAKWQLPDAFVFVEEIPRTSAGKFLKRALREQYKDLFHDSSEG
;
A
#
# COMPACT_ATOMS: atom_id res chain seq x y z
N MET A 1 -9.75 -0.60 -22.71
CA MET A 1 -8.46 -0.07 -22.23
C MET A 1 -7.39 -1.12 -22.43
N GLU A 2 -6.37 -0.82 -23.23
CA GLU A 2 -5.22 -1.70 -23.41
C GLU A 2 -4.33 -1.70 -22.16
N ARG A 3 -3.71 -2.84 -21.84
CA ARG A 3 -2.88 -3.02 -20.64
C ARG A 3 -1.49 -3.48 -21.04
N TRP A 4 -0.49 -2.75 -20.60
CA TRP A 4 0.92 -3.04 -20.83
C TRP A 4 1.61 -3.32 -19.50
N VAL A 5 2.46 -4.34 -19.45
CA VAL A 5 3.26 -4.70 -18.29
C VAL A 5 4.72 -4.66 -18.70
N ILE A 6 5.48 -3.78 -18.06
CA ILE A 6 6.90 -3.57 -18.33
C ILE A 6 7.70 -4.11 -17.15
N VAL A 7 8.50 -5.14 -17.42
CA VAL A 7 9.27 -5.85 -16.40
C VAL A 7 10.75 -5.49 -16.54
N ASN A 8 11.33 -4.92 -15.49
CA ASN A 8 12.77 -4.68 -15.43
C ASN A 8 13.48 -5.86 -14.74
N PRO A 9 14.17 -6.75 -15.47
CA PRO A 9 14.77 -7.95 -14.89
C PRO A 9 15.93 -7.64 -13.93
N ALA A 10 16.60 -6.49 -14.09
CA ALA A 10 17.68 -6.06 -13.21
C ALA A 10 17.18 -5.59 -11.83
N ALA A 11 15.89 -5.24 -11.72
CA ALA A 11 15.31 -4.70 -10.50
C ALA A 11 15.35 -5.70 -9.33
N GLY A 12 15.41 -5.13 -8.12
CA GLY A 12 15.42 -5.91 -6.88
C GLY A 12 16.62 -6.84 -6.73
N ARG A 13 17.81 -6.45 -7.24
CA ARG A 13 19.04 -7.26 -7.23
C ARG A 13 18.87 -8.58 -8.01
N GLY A 14 18.25 -8.51 -9.20
CA GLY A 14 17.96 -9.69 -10.03
C GLY A 14 16.82 -10.58 -9.49
N LYS A 15 16.15 -10.18 -8.40
CA LYS A 15 14.94 -10.85 -7.91
C LYS A 15 13.83 -10.80 -8.95
N VAL A 16 13.67 -9.67 -9.65
CA VAL A 16 12.70 -9.56 -10.74
C VAL A 16 13.09 -10.45 -11.92
N GLY A 17 14.37 -10.53 -12.28
CA GLY A 17 14.88 -11.43 -13.31
C GLY A 17 14.44 -12.88 -13.10
N ARG A 18 14.56 -13.41 -11.88
CA ARG A 18 14.09 -14.78 -11.53
C ARG A 18 12.58 -14.97 -11.65
N LEU A 19 11.80 -13.92 -11.47
CA LEU A 19 10.34 -13.95 -11.55
C LEU A 19 9.81 -13.52 -12.92
N SER A 20 10.67 -13.01 -13.82
CA SER A 20 10.24 -12.34 -15.05
C SER A 20 9.40 -13.24 -15.93
N GLY A 21 9.79 -14.52 -16.10
CA GLY A 21 8.99 -15.49 -16.85
C GLY A 21 7.58 -15.69 -16.28
N ALA A 22 7.46 -15.81 -14.95
CA ALA A 22 6.17 -15.98 -14.28
C ALA A 22 5.30 -14.70 -14.36
N ILE A 23 5.92 -13.53 -14.23
CA ILE A 23 5.24 -12.23 -14.33
C ILE A 23 4.72 -12.02 -15.76
N LEU A 24 5.57 -12.24 -16.77
CA LEU A 24 5.19 -12.10 -18.18
C LEU A 24 4.06 -13.06 -18.56
N LYS A 25 4.15 -14.32 -18.11
CA LYS A 25 3.08 -15.32 -18.33
C LYS A 25 1.77 -14.87 -17.68
N ALA A 26 1.80 -14.51 -16.39
CA ALA A 26 0.62 -14.06 -15.66
C ALA A 26 -0.02 -12.80 -16.25
N ALA A 27 0.78 -11.85 -16.73
CA ALA A 27 0.31 -10.66 -17.42
C ALA A 27 -0.41 -11.00 -18.74
N ARG A 28 0.17 -11.88 -19.55
CA ARG A 28 -0.42 -12.33 -20.83
C ARG A 28 -1.71 -13.12 -20.63
N GLU A 29 -1.77 -14.00 -19.63
CA GLU A 29 -2.99 -14.72 -19.24
C GLU A 29 -4.13 -13.78 -18.83
N LYS A 30 -3.79 -12.58 -18.32
CA LYS A 30 -4.74 -11.51 -17.97
C LYS A 30 -5.04 -10.56 -19.13
N GLY A 31 -4.62 -10.91 -20.35
CA GLY A 31 -4.85 -10.12 -21.57
C GLY A 31 -4.00 -8.87 -21.69
N ALA A 32 -2.90 -8.75 -20.93
CA ALA A 32 -1.96 -7.63 -21.05
C ALA A 32 -0.80 -7.96 -22.01
N ARG A 33 -0.32 -6.94 -22.73
CA ARG A 33 0.95 -7.03 -23.46
C ARG A 33 2.09 -6.91 -22.46
N ALA A 34 3.04 -7.83 -22.51
CA ALA A 34 4.08 -7.93 -21.49
C ALA A 34 5.48 -7.91 -22.11
N PHE A 35 6.30 -6.97 -21.63
CA PHE A 35 7.61 -6.60 -22.18
C PHE A 35 8.70 -6.76 -21.13
N LEU A 36 9.89 -7.14 -21.57
CA LEU A 36 11.09 -7.17 -20.76
C LEU A 36 11.99 -6.01 -21.20
N THR A 37 12.48 -5.21 -20.27
CA THR A 37 13.40 -4.12 -20.62
C THR A 37 14.79 -4.67 -20.94
N GLU A 38 15.46 -4.06 -21.92
CA GLU A 38 16.79 -4.46 -22.39
C GLU A 38 17.92 -3.63 -21.76
N GLY A 39 17.60 -2.44 -21.25
CA GLY A 39 18.55 -1.54 -20.62
C GLY A 39 17.90 -0.24 -20.14
N PRO A 40 18.70 0.68 -19.59
CA PRO A 40 18.21 1.99 -19.13
C PRO A 40 17.50 2.76 -20.24
N GLY A 41 16.33 3.32 -19.92
CA GLY A 41 15.52 4.13 -20.84
C GLY A 41 14.56 3.33 -21.73
N HIS A 42 14.70 2.00 -21.83
CA HIS A 42 13.79 1.17 -22.62
C HIS A 42 12.38 1.14 -22.00
N ALA A 43 12.23 1.20 -20.68
CA ALA A 43 10.89 1.29 -20.08
C ALA A 43 10.20 2.62 -20.43
N THR A 44 10.95 3.72 -20.55
CA THR A 44 10.43 5.01 -21.02
C THR A 44 9.93 4.93 -22.46
N GLU A 45 10.70 4.34 -23.37
CA GLU A 45 10.31 4.17 -24.77
C GLU A 45 9.05 3.31 -24.91
N LEU A 46 9.00 2.15 -24.25
CA LEU A 46 7.82 1.28 -24.25
C LEU A 46 6.57 2.00 -23.72
N SER A 47 6.73 2.79 -22.66
CA SER A 47 5.63 3.54 -22.05
C SER A 47 5.09 4.65 -22.97
N ARG A 48 5.97 5.32 -23.72
CA ARG A 48 5.58 6.32 -24.74
C ARG A 48 4.82 5.68 -25.90
N ASN A 49 5.25 4.49 -26.32
CA ASN A 49 4.67 3.75 -27.44
C ASN A 49 3.35 3.03 -27.07
N ALA A 50 2.98 2.98 -25.78
CA ALA A 50 1.68 2.49 -25.38
C ALA A 50 0.57 3.41 -25.94
N PRO A 51 -0.60 2.88 -26.33
CA PRO A 51 -1.70 3.70 -26.83
C PRO A 51 -2.20 4.74 -25.82
N GLU A 52 -2.87 5.79 -26.31
CA GLU A 52 -3.60 6.71 -25.43
C GLU A 52 -4.64 5.97 -24.57
N GLY A 53 -4.82 6.44 -23.34
CA GLY A 53 -5.68 5.82 -22.34
C GLY A 53 -5.23 4.42 -21.89
N ALA A 54 -4.06 3.93 -22.33
CA ALA A 54 -3.57 2.63 -21.90
C ALA A 54 -3.15 2.65 -20.42
N ARG A 55 -3.27 1.48 -19.78
CA ARG A 55 -2.72 1.25 -18.46
C ARG A 55 -1.35 0.61 -18.59
N VAL A 56 -0.32 1.26 -18.08
CA VAL A 56 1.07 0.81 -18.15
C VAL A 56 1.57 0.49 -16.74
N VAL A 57 1.87 -0.79 -16.53
CA VAL A 57 2.26 -1.35 -15.24
C VAL A 57 3.78 -1.48 -15.17
N ALA A 58 4.39 -0.75 -14.25
CA ALA A 58 5.80 -0.87 -13.92
C ALA A 58 6.03 -2.03 -12.92
N VAL A 59 6.84 -3.02 -13.29
CA VAL A 59 7.23 -4.13 -12.40
C VAL A 59 8.69 -4.00 -12.01
N GLY A 60 8.93 -3.56 -10.77
CA GLY A 60 10.27 -3.27 -10.27
C GLY A 60 10.27 -2.40 -9.02
N GLY A 61 11.38 -1.69 -8.80
CA GLY A 61 11.47 -0.68 -7.75
C GLY A 61 11.32 0.74 -8.30
N ASP A 62 11.64 1.74 -7.48
CA ASP A 62 11.42 3.16 -7.81
C ASP A 62 12.05 3.60 -9.15
N GLY A 63 13.26 3.14 -9.50
CA GLY A 63 13.86 3.46 -10.81
C GLY A 63 13.06 2.94 -12.01
N THR A 64 12.46 1.74 -11.92
CA THR A 64 11.56 1.23 -12.97
C THR A 64 10.29 2.05 -13.04
N VAL A 65 9.73 2.43 -11.89
CA VAL A 65 8.54 3.28 -11.82
C VAL A 65 8.83 4.65 -12.43
N HIS A 66 9.99 5.22 -12.14
CA HIS A 66 10.43 6.51 -12.68
C HIS A 66 10.61 6.46 -14.21
N GLU A 67 11.23 5.41 -14.76
CA GLU A 67 11.33 5.27 -16.22
C GLU A 67 9.96 5.15 -16.91
N VAL A 68 9.03 4.40 -16.32
CA VAL A 68 7.67 4.31 -16.85
C VAL A 68 6.98 5.67 -16.74
N LEU A 69 7.06 6.33 -15.59
CA LEU A 69 6.52 7.67 -15.36
C LEU A 69 6.98 8.66 -16.42
N ARG A 70 8.28 8.69 -16.77
CA ARG A 70 8.82 9.54 -17.86
C ARG A 70 8.12 9.36 -19.20
N GLY A 71 7.61 8.16 -19.48
CA GLY A 71 6.89 7.89 -20.72
C GLY A 71 5.39 8.20 -20.65
N LEU A 72 4.83 8.28 -19.44
CA LEU A 72 3.41 8.61 -19.23
C LEU A 72 3.17 10.09 -18.94
N ALA A 73 4.19 10.81 -18.47
CA ALA A 73 4.10 12.22 -18.08
C ALA A 73 3.51 13.08 -19.21
N GLY A 74 2.50 13.89 -18.88
CA GLY A 74 1.77 14.72 -19.85
C GLY A 74 0.82 13.95 -20.78
N THR A 75 0.48 12.70 -20.46
CA THR A 75 -0.48 11.88 -21.23
C THR A 75 -1.66 11.45 -20.35
N ASP A 76 -2.70 10.89 -20.96
CA ASP A 76 -3.90 10.41 -20.26
C ASP A 76 -3.79 8.95 -19.76
N LYS A 77 -2.61 8.34 -19.95
CA LYS A 77 -2.30 6.95 -19.59
C LYS A 77 -2.25 6.77 -18.07
N VAL A 78 -2.47 5.54 -17.64
CA VAL A 78 -2.57 5.17 -16.21
C VAL A 78 -1.36 4.39 -15.77
N LEU A 79 -0.71 4.80 -14.68
CA LEU A 79 0.41 4.10 -14.07
C LEU A 79 -0.07 3.05 -13.08
N GLY A 80 0.25 1.78 -13.34
CA GLY A 80 0.16 0.71 -12.35
C GLY A 80 1.54 0.37 -11.79
N VAL A 81 1.62 -0.09 -10.55
CA VAL A 81 2.89 -0.44 -9.90
C VAL A 81 2.83 -1.83 -9.28
N VAL A 82 3.78 -2.68 -9.63
CA VAL A 82 4.05 -3.96 -8.96
C VAL A 82 5.40 -3.83 -8.24
N PRO A 83 5.40 -3.49 -6.94
CA PRO A 83 6.63 -3.23 -6.21
C PRO A 83 7.40 -4.53 -5.97
N ILE A 84 8.56 -4.68 -6.61
CA ILE A 84 9.48 -5.80 -6.39
C ILE A 84 10.91 -5.27 -6.24
N GLY A 85 11.43 -5.38 -5.02
CA GLY A 85 12.79 -4.95 -4.71
C GLY A 85 12.89 -4.27 -3.36
N SER A 86 13.96 -3.50 -3.16
CA SER A 86 14.23 -2.78 -1.91
C SER A 86 13.79 -1.31 -1.91
N GLY A 87 13.74 -0.65 -3.06
CA GLY A 87 13.20 0.70 -3.22
C GLY A 87 11.78 0.63 -3.74
N ASN A 88 10.81 1.10 -2.95
CA ASN A 88 9.38 1.10 -3.24
C ASN A 88 8.72 2.30 -2.55
N ASP A 89 9.40 3.44 -2.54
CA ASP A 89 8.92 4.66 -1.90
C ASP A 89 7.66 5.18 -2.61
N PHE A 90 7.64 5.15 -3.95
CA PHE A 90 6.45 5.52 -4.73
C PHE A 90 5.28 4.56 -4.47
N ALA A 91 5.53 3.26 -4.49
CA ALA A 91 4.48 2.27 -4.18
C ALA A 91 3.99 2.39 -2.72
N ARG A 92 4.86 2.75 -1.77
CA ARG A 92 4.48 3.00 -0.37
C ARG A 92 3.59 4.25 -0.26
N MET A 93 3.92 5.31 -0.99
CA MET A 93 3.10 6.52 -1.08
C MET A 93 1.68 6.20 -1.58
N LEU A 94 1.54 5.24 -2.49
CA LEU A 94 0.24 4.74 -2.98
C LEU A 94 -0.41 3.66 -2.10
N GLY A 95 0.20 3.26 -0.99
CA GLY A 95 -0.33 2.18 -0.14
C GLY A 95 -0.25 0.78 -0.76
N LEU A 96 0.55 0.57 -1.81
CA LEU A 96 0.67 -0.68 -2.57
C LEU A 96 1.74 -1.65 -2.04
N ARG A 97 2.43 -1.26 -0.96
CA ARG A 97 3.51 -2.07 -0.38
C ARG A 97 2.92 -3.23 0.44
N GLU A 98 3.65 -4.34 0.53
CA GLU A 98 3.35 -5.58 1.30
C GLU A 98 2.48 -6.63 0.59
N LEU A 99 1.97 -6.32 -0.61
CA LEU A 99 1.23 -7.29 -1.41
C LEU A 99 2.16 -8.29 -2.12
N PRO A 100 1.80 -9.58 -2.19
CA PRO A 100 2.42 -10.53 -3.11
C PRO A 100 2.38 -10.00 -4.54
N TRP A 101 3.44 -10.22 -5.33
CA TRP A 101 3.55 -9.62 -6.67
C TRP A 101 2.40 -9.97 -7.62
N ARG A 102 1.75 -11.14 -7.43
CA ARG A 102 0.57 -11.54 -8.20
C ARG A 102 -0.67 -10.71 -7.87
N GLU A 103 -0.84 -10.36 -6.61
CA GLU A 103 -1.93 -9.50 -6.13
C GLU A 103 -1.67 -8.04 -6.50
N ALA A 104 -0.43 -7.57 -6.36
CA ALA A 104 -0.03 -6.27 -6.84
C ALA A 104 -0.20 -6.15 -8.37
N LEU A 105 0.11 -7.20 -9.13
CA LEU A 105 -0.13 -7.25 -10.58
C LEU A 105 -1.62 -7.20 -10.91
N GLU A 106 -2.47 -7.87 -10.13
CA GLU A 106 -3.92 -7.76 -10.31
C GLU A 106 -4.40 -6.33 -10.09
N LEU A 107 -4.06 -5.75 -8.93
CA LEU A 107 -4.48 -4.39 -8.61
C LEU A 107 -4.00 -3.45 -9.71
N ALA A 108 -2.71 -3.49 -10.03
CA ALA A 108 -2.12 -2.65 -11.06
C ALA A 108 -2.79 -2.81 -12.44
N LEU A 109 -3.41 -3.95 -12.76
CA LEU A 109 -4.10 -4.17 -14.04
C LEU A 109 -5.59 -3.81 -14.03
N PHE A 110 -6.27 -3.92 -12.89
CA PHE A 110 -7.74 -3.92 -12.84
C PHE A 110 -8.39 -3.05 -11.78
N ALA A 111 -7.66 -2.60 -10.76
CA ALA A 111 -8.26 -1.74 -9.73
C ALA A 111 -8.64 -0.36 -10.28
N GLN A 112 -9.44 0.36 -9.48
CA GLN A 112 -9.91 1.70 -9.83
C GLN A 112 -8.74 2.67 -9.98
N GLU A 113 -8.98 3.62 -10.88
CA GLU A 113 -8.04 4.68 -11.19
C GLU A 113 -8.29 5.82 -10.22
N GLU A 114 -7.21 6.37 -9.69
CA GLU A 114 -7.23 7.65 -8.99
C GLU A 114 -6.25 8.59 -9.71
N ALA A 115 -6.34 9.88 -9.41
CA ALA A 115 -5.39 10.87 -9.90
C ALA A 115 -4.56 11.40 -8.73
N ILE A 116 -3.28 11.59 -8.98
CA ILE A 116 -2.32 12.20 -8.08
C ILE A 116 -1.55 13.28 -8.84
N ASP A 117 -0.87 14.12 -8.10
CA ASP A 117 -0.06 15.19 -8.61
C ASP A 117 1.16 14.66 -9.36
N LEU A 118 1.46 15.29 -10.50
CA LEU A 118 2.67 15.06 -11.28
C LEU A 118 3.62 16.23 -11.07
N CYS A 119 4.87 15.96 -10.72
CA CYS A 119 5.84 17.02 -10.50
C CYS A 119 6.87 17.07 -11.62
N TRP A 120 7.47 18.23 -11.82
CA TRP A 120 8.44 18.49 -12.87
C TRP A 120 9.62 19.26 -12.30
N VAL A 121 10.84 18.94 -12.72
CA VAL A 121 12.05 19.74 -12.44
C VAL A 121 12.87 19.90 -13.71
N ASN A 122 13.07 21.13 -14.17
CA ASN A 122 13.84 21.42 -15.39
C ASN A 122 13.40 20.59 -16.63
N GLY A 123 12.11 20.27 -16.73
CA GLY A 123 11.55 19.43 -17.80
C GLY A 123 11.56 17.92 -17.54
N GLU A 124 12.14 17.47 -16.44
CA GLU A 124 12.16 16.07 -16.01
C GLU A 124 10.99 15.79 -15.05
N PRO A 125 10.10 14.82 -15.34
CA PRO A 125 9.00 14.48 -14.44
C PRO A 125 9.48 13.66 -13.23
N PHE A 126 8.83 13.84 -12.09
CA PHE A 126 9.05 13.02 -10.90
C PHE A 126 7.74 12.83 -10.12
N GLY A 127 7.66 11.70 -9.42
CA GLY A 127 6.44 11.23 -8.79
C GLY A 127 6.40 11.42 -7.27
N ALA A 128 7.54 11.31 -6.58
CA ALA A 128 7.59 11.32 -5.13
C ALA A 128 8.56 12.36 -4.55
N SER A 129 9.79 12.47 -5.08
CA SER A 129 10.82 13.29 -4.44
C SER A 129 11.86 13.84 -5.39
N LEU A 130 12.30 15.07 -5.13
CA LEU A 130 13.48 15.70 -5.67
C LEU A 130 14.41 16.08 -4.52
N GLY A 131 15.66 15.61 -4.56
CA GLY A 131 16.69 15.97 -3.58
C GLY A 131 17.85 16.70 -4.24
N ILE A 132 18.22 17.87 -3.71
CA ILE A 132 19.27 18.74 -4.24
C ILE A 132 20.35 18.96 -3.17
N GLY A 133 21.61 18.72 -3.54
CA GLY A 133 22.77 18.94 -2.68
C GLY A 133 23.26 17.66 -2.00
N PHE A 134 23.28 17.65 -0.67
CA PHE A 134 23.99 16.63 0.12
C PHE A 134 23.54 15.19 -0.15
N ASP A 135 22.24 14.96 -0.29
CA ASP A 135 21.71 13.62 -0.53
C ASP A 135 22.06 13.09 -1.93
N ALA A 136 22.00 13.94 -2.95
CA ALA A 136 22.45 13.65 -4.31
C ALA A 136 23.96 13.37 -4.36
N LEU A 137 24.76 14.11 -3.59
CA LEU A 137 26.18 13.83 -3.42
C LEU A 137 26.42 12.45 -2.79
N VAL A 138 25.65 12.08 -1.77
CA VAL A 138 25.73 10.77 -1.13
C VAL A 138 25.31 9.66 -2.11
N ALA A 139 24.24 9.87 -2.88
CA ALA A 139 23.80 8.93 -3.92
C ALA A 139 24.88 8.74 -4.99
N LYS A 140 25.46 9.83 -5.50
CA LYS A 140 26.57 9.81 -6.46
C LYS A 140 27.81 9.09 -5.90
N LYS A 141 28.20 9.38 -4.65
CA LYS A 141 29.34 8.71 -3.99
C LYS A 141 29.07 7.23 -3.72
N ALA A 142 27.81 6.86 -3.48
CA ALA A 142 27.43 5.46 -3.30
C ALA A 142 27.70 4.65 -4.57
N LEU A 143 27.66 5.23 -5.77
CA LEU A 143 27.99 4.52 -7.03
C LEU A 143 29.45 4.06 -7.07
N SER A 144 30.38 4.80 -6.46
CA SER A 144 31.80 4.44 -6.38
C SER A 144 32.15 3.54 -5.18
N ALA A 145 31.17 3.09 -4.40
CA ALA A 145 31.43 2.27 -3.23
C ALA A 145 31.92 0.86 -3.62
N PRO A 146 32.83 0.25 -2.83
CA PRO A 146 33.29 -1.11 -3.09
C PRO A 146 32.13 -2.12 -3.28
N PRO A 147 32.22 -3.05 -4.25
CA PRO A 147 31.11 -3.95 -4.61
C PRO A 147 30.59 -4.85 -3.47
N PHE A 148 31.44 -5.11 -2.46
CA PHE A 148 31.09 -5.91 -1.29
C PHE A 148 30.19 -5.15 -0.30
N LEU A 149 30.20 -3.82 -0.30
CA LEU A 149 29.33 -3.00 0.56
C LEU A 149 27.92 -2.94 -0.02
N ARG A 150 26.93 -3.24 0.82
CA ARG A 150 25.52 -3.28 0.42
C ARG A 150 24.64 -2.61 1.48
N GLY A 151 23.52 -2.02 1.08
CA GLY A 151 22.55 -1.42 2.01
C GLY A 151 23.16 -0.32 2.89
N MET A 152 22.87 -0.36 4.19
CA MET A 152 23.32 0.63 5.17
C MET A 152 24.85 0.81 5.20
N PRO A 153 25.68 -0.26 5.21
CA PRO A 153 27.15 -0.11 5.07
C PRO A 153 27.60 0.72 3.86
N ARG A 154 26.95 0.55 2.70
CA ARG A 154 27.25 1.32 1.48
C ARG A 154 26.87 2.79 1.64
N TYR A 155 25.70 3.04 2.23
CA TYR A 155 25.24 4.39 2.55
C TYR A 155 26.20 5.09 3.51
N LEU A 156 26.62 4.43 4.59
CA LEU A 156 27.57 4.99 5.56
C LEU A 156 28.93 5.30 4.92
N TYR A 157 29.46 4.41 4.08
CA TYR A 157 30.68 4.68 3.33
C TYR A 157 30.56 5.95 2.48
N ALA A 158 29.47 6.08 1.72
CA ALA A 158 29.22 7.24 0.88
C ALA A 158 29.06 8.52 1.72
N LEU A 159 28.27 8.45 2.79
CA LEU A 159 28.04 9.53 3.74
C LEU A 159 29.36 10.06 4.32
N PHE A 160 30.19 9.20 4.91
CA PHE A 160 31.47 9.63 5.49
C PHE A 160 32.44 10.14 4.42
N GLY A 161 32.38 9.58 3.21
CA GLY A 161 33.13 10.08 2.05
C GLY A 161 32.76 11.52 1.70
N VAL A 162 31.47 11.84 1.61
CA VAL A 162 30.98 13.20 1.35
C VAL A 162 31.29 14.13 2.53
N LEU A 163 31.14 13.66 3.78
CA LEU A 163 31.40 14.47 4.97
C LEU A 163 32.85 14.95 5.07
N LYS A 164 33.82 14.15 4.61
CA LYS A 164 35.25 14.52 4.61
C LYS A 164 35.54 15.77 3.78
N GLU A 165 34.81 15.94 2.68
CA GLU A 165 34.97 17.01 1.69
C GLU A 165 33.81 18.01 1.71
N LEU A 166 32.94 17.94 2.73
CA LEU A 166 31.72 18.74 2.81
C LEU A 166 32.03 20.23 2.67
N ARG A 167 31.49 20.83 1.60
CA ARG A 167 31.39 22.27 1.35
C ARG A 167 29.94 22.55 0.99
N LEU A 168 29.30 23.42 1.77
CA LEU A 168 27.91 23.78 1.54
C LEU A 168 27.84 24.79 0.41
N PRO A 169 27.08 24.53 -0.67
CA PRO A 169 26.85 25.54 -1.69
C PRO A 169 25.99 26.67 -1.12
N GLU A 170 26.26 27.90 -1.55
CA GLU A 170 25.33 29.01 -1.35
C GLU A 170 24.21 28.91 -2.38
N GLY A 171 22.98 28.89 -1.88
CA GLY A 171 21.79 28.83 -2.71
C GLY A 171 20.79 29.93 -2.36
N ARG A 172 20.08 30.42 -3.38
CA ARG A 172 18.92 31.30 -3.24
C ARG A 172 17.68 30.47 -3.55
N VAL A 173 16.78 30.33 -2.58
CA VAL A 173 15.57 29.51 -2.68
C VAL A 173 14.34 30.43 -2.68
N ALA A 174 13.48 30.26 -3.67
CA ALA A 174 12.18 30.90 -3.73
C ALA A 174 11.08 29.84 -3.82
N VAL A 175 9.96 30.08 -3.13
CA VAL A 175 8.74 29.27 -3.17
C VAL A 175 7.61 30.19 -3.62
N ASP A 176 6.92 29.82 -4.70
CA ASP A 176 5.86 30.63 -5.33
C ASP A 176 6.27 32.10 -5.61
N GLY A 177 7.54 32.29 -5.96
CA GLY A 177 8.12 33.60 -6.28
C GLY A 177 8.62 34.40 -5.08
N GLU A 178 8.34 33.97 -3.85
CA GLU A 178 8.86 34.60 -2.64
C GLU A 178 10.19 33.98 -2.23
N GLU A 179 11.22 34.81 -2.02
CA GLU A 179 12.49 34.33 -1.50
C GLU A 179 12.36 33.92 -0.03
N VAL A 180 12.61 32.64 0.24
CA VAL A 180 12.50 32.04 1.58
C VAL A 180 13.86 31.77 2.23
N HIS A 181 14.94 31.77 1.44
CA HIS A 181 16.30 31.56 1.93
C HIS A 181 17.35 32.07 0.96
N TRP A 182 18.41 32.67 1.50
CA TRP A 182 19.66 32.94 0.80
C TRP A 182 20.85 32.62 1.72
N GLY A 183 21.77 31.80 1.22
CA GLY A 183 23.01 31.44 1.93
C GLY A 183 23.32 29.94 1.87
N PRO A 184 24.23 29.44 2.73
CA PRO A 184 24.65 28.05 2.69
C PRO A 184 23.50 27.10 3.06
N LEU A 185 23.34 26.03 2.27
CA LEU A 185 22.37 24.97 2.55
C LEU A 185 22.97 23.57 2.34
N LEU A 186 22.58 22.64 3.20
CA LEU A 186 22.98 21.23 3.11
C LEU A 186 22.13 20.48 2.09
N LEU A 187 20.82 20.64 2.18
CA LEU A 187 19.85 19.87 1.41
C LEU A 187 18.61 20.71 1.15
N LEU A 188 18.14 20.70 -0.08
CA LEU A 188 16.77 21.09 -0.43
C LEU A 188 16.05 19.86 -0.95
N ALA A 189 15.07 19.36 -0.19
CA ALA A 189 14.20 18.28 -0.62
C ALA A 189 12.83 18.86 -1.00
N VAL A 190 12.41 18.63 -2.24
CA VAL A 190 11.12 19.06 -2.79
C VAL A 190 10.28 17.81 -3.00
N MET A 191 9.17 17.71 -2.28
CA MET A 191 8.52 16.43 -2.00
C MET A 191 7.05 16.45 -2.41
N ASN A 192 6.65 15.44 -3.17
CA ASN A 192 5.25 15.09 -3.46
C ASN A 192 4.77 13.94 -2.57
N GLY A 193 5.69 13.04 -2.19
CA GLY A 193 5.45 11.92 -1.30
C GLY A 193 6.09 12.11 0.08
N PRO A 194 5.63 11.37 1.10
CA PRO A 194 6.05 11.62 2.48
C PRO A 194 7.48 11.16 2.80
N ALA A 195 8.06 10.32 1.94
CA ALA A 195 9.32 9.63 2.20
C ALA A 195 10.08 9.31 0.92
N TYR A 196 11.41 9.26 1.00
CA TYR A 196 12.28 8.64 -0.01
C TYR A 196 13.47 7.96 0.66
N GLY A 197 14.30 7.27 -0.12
CA GLY A 197 15.52 6.62 0.37
C GLY A 197 15.24 5.38 1.22
N GLY A 198 14.20 4.61 0.90
CA GLY A 198 13.82 3.40 1.65
C GLY A 198 12.77 3.63 2.73
N GLY A 199 12.06 4.75 2.67
CA GLY A 199 10.97 5.13 3.56
C GLY A 199 11.40 6.04 4.70
N ILE A 200 12.52 6.73 4.55
CA ILE A 200 12.92 7.77 5.48
C ILE A 200 11.88 8.89 5.36
N PRO A 201 11.21 9.28 6.44
CA PRO A 201 10.08 10.21 6.38
C PRO A 201 10.59 11.65 6.29
N ILE A 202 11.08 12.05 5.12
CA ILE A 202 11.75 13.36 4.90
C ILE A 202 10.75 14.51 5.03
N ALA A 203 9.59 14.40 4.39
CA ALA A 203 8.50 15.36 4.45
C ALA A 203 7.20 14.61 4.80
N PRO A 204 7.02 14.14 6.03
CA PRO A 204 5.90 13.29 6.43
C PRO A 204 4.52 13.89 6.16
N MET A 205 4.44 15.23 6.05
CA MET A 205 3.24 16.01 5.74
C MET A 205 2.87 16.03 4.26
N ALA A 206 3.74 15.61 3.36
CA ALA A 206 3.49 15.67 1.91
C ALA A 206 2.37 14.70 1.51
N ASP A 207 1.39 15.20 0.76
CA ASP A 207 0.30 14.42 0.18
C ASP A 207 0.31 14.60 -1.35
N PRO A 208 0.43 13.53 -2.15
CA PRO A 208 0.49 13.65 -3.61
C PRO A 208 -0.87 14.01 -4.25
N ARG A 209 -1.81 14.61 -3.50
CA ARG A 209 -3.17 14.94 -3.95
C ARG A 209 -3.58 16.37 -3.56
N ASP A 210 -2.71 17.11 -2.88
CA ASP A 210 -3.03 18.44 -2.35
C ASP A 210 -2.70 19.58 -3.32
N GLY A 211 -2.06 19.27 -4.45
CA GLY A 211 -1.61 20.22 -5.45
C GLY A 211 -0.46 21.11 -4.98
N GLN A 212 0.34 20.65 -4.02
CA GLN A 212 1.47 21.37 -3.42
C GLN A 212 2.73 20.50 -3.34
N LEU A 213 3.88 21.18 -3.38
CA LEU A 213 5.18 20.62 -3.08
C LEU A 213 5.53 20.94 -1.63
N SER A 214 5.79 19.91 -0.83
CA SER A 214 6.39 20.07 0.50
C SER A 214 7.90 20.26 0.38
N VAL A 215 8.41 21.40 0.84
CA VAL A 215 9.82 21.78 0.70
C VAL A 215 10.51 21.70 2.04
N ILE A 216 11.49 20.81 2.17
CA ILE A 216 12.33 20.68 3.37
C ILE A 216 13.71 21.24 3.05
N LEU A 217 14.01 22.39 3.66
CA LEU A 217 15.31 23.04 3.55
C LEU A 217 16.12 22.77 4.82
N ALA A 218 17.19 21.99 4.69
CA ALA A 218 18.25 21.93 5.69
C ALA A 218 19.29 23.00 5.35
N ARG A 219 19.39 24.02 6.22
CA ARG A 219 20.31 25.15 6.10
C ARG A 219 21.75 24.72 6.42
N SER A 220 22.49 25.51 7.20
CA SER A 220 23.89 25.23 7.49
C SER A 220 24.03 24.17 8.58
N PHE A 221 24.80 23.12 8.28
CA PHE A 221 25.19 22.08 9.23
C PHE A 221 26.71 21.95 9.27
N THR A 222 27.25 21.80 10.48
CA THR A 222 28.63 21.35 10.67
C THR A 222 28.73 19.84 10.41
N ARG A 223 29.93 19.33 10.11
CA ARG A 223 30.14 17.88 9.91
C ARG A 223 29.64 17.03 11.09
N PRO A 224 29.93 17.38 12.37
CA PRO A 224 29.34 16.68 13.51
C PRO A 224 27.82 16.83 13.55
N GLY A 225 27.30 18.02 13.22
CA GLY A 225 25.85 18.27 13.15
C GLY A 225 25.11 17.32 12.21
N VAL A 226 25.69 17.02 11.04
CA VAL A 226 25.11 16.04 10.10
C VAL A 226 25.07 14.62 10.70
N VAL A 227 26.10 14.22 11.43
CA VAL A 227 26.13 12.91 12.10
C VAL A 227 25.08 12.83 13.20
N PHE A 228 24.91 13.89 14.00
CA PHE A 228 23.96 13.92 15.11
C PHE A 228 22.50 14.02 14.67
N ILE A 229 22.20 14.61 13.51
CA ILE A 229 20.82 14.66 13.00
C ILE A 229 20.38 13.35 12.34
N LEU A 230 21.31 12.49 11.93
CA LEU A 230 20.99 11.26 11.18
C LEU A 230 19.98 10.34 11.90
N PRO A 231 20.10 10.04 13.22
CA PRO A 231 19.10 9.22 13.91
C PRO A 231 17.73 9.90 13.99
N ARG A 232 17.70 11.24 14.10
CA ARG A 232 16.45 12.01 14.09
C ARG A 232 15.78 11.96 12.73
N LEU A 233 16.56 12.04 11.65
CA LEU A 233 16.08 11.93 10.27
C LEU A 233 15.42 10.56 10.02
N LEU A 234 16.06 9.47 10.44
CA LEU A 234 15.52 8.11 10.30
C LEU A 234 14.18 7.91 11.06
N LEU A 235 13.94 8.72 12.10
CA LEU A 235 12.72 8.71 12.91
C LEU A 235 11.73 9.84 12.54
N GLY A 236 12.02 10.67 11.53
CA GLY A 236 11.19 11.81 11.14
C GLY A 236 11.16 12.99 12.13
N ARG A 237 12.08 13.01 13.10
CA ARG A 237 12.17 14.05 14.14
C ARG A 237 13.04 15.25 13.76
N HIS A 238 13.66 15.23 12.59
CA HIS A 238 14.52 16.30 12.08
C HIS A 238 13.79 17.63 11.85
N LEU A 239 12.47 17.60 11.62
CA LEU A 239 11.65 18.80 11.41
C LEU A 239 11.62 19.74 12.62
N SER A 240 11.87 19.22 13.83
CA SER A 240 11.99 20.04 15.04
C SER A 240 13.33 20.76 15.17
N HIS A 241 14.29 20.48 14.27
CA HIS A 241 15.63 21.05 14.35
C HIS A 241 15.64 22.48 13.81
N PRO A 242 16.26 23.46 14.48
CA PRO A 242 16.20 24.88 14.09
C PRO A 242 16.85 25.21 12.73
N GLN A 243 17.73 24.34 12.24
CA GLN A 243 18.34 24.45 10.90
C GLN A 243 17.53 23.74 9.80
N VAL A 244 16.40 23.12 10.14
CA VAL A 244 15.49 22.49 9.19
C VAL A 244 14.21 23.31 9.19
N VAL A 245 13.86 23.84 8.03
CA VAL A 245 12.62 24.61 7.84
C VAL A 245 11.81 23.96 6.74
N ALA A 246 10.48 24.05 6.87
CA ALA A 246 9.54 23.48 5.93
C ALA A 246 8.69 24.59 5.31
N PHE A 247 8.44 24.48 4.01
CA PHE A 247 7.53 25.35 3.26
C PHE A 247 6.59 24.47 2.42
N ALA A 248 5.51 25.07 1.92
CA ALA A 248 4.65 24.46 0.93
C ALA A 248 4.37 25.47 -0.18
N GLY A 249 4.32 25.01 -1.42
CA GLY A 249 4.04 25.86 -2.58
C GLY A 249 3.91 25.08 -3.87
N ARG A 250 3.53 25.75 -4.96
CA ARG A 250 3.30 25.11 -6.27
C ARG A 250 4.53 25.14 -7.18
N GLU A 251 5.39 26.13 -6.99
CA GLU A 251 6.66 26.28 -7.67
C GLU A 251 7.79 26.50 -6.66
N VAL A 252 8.92 25.85 -6.88
CA VAL A 252 10.15 26.00 -6.10
C VAL A 252 11.29 26.28 -7.05
N VAL A 253 12.00 27.38 -6.85
CA VAL A 253 13.18 27.75 -7.62
C VAL A 253 14.37 27.81 -6.69
N VAL A 254 15.45 27.10 -7.03
CA VAL A 254 16.74 27.25 -6.36
C VAL A 254 17.84 27.56 -7.35
N GLU A 255 18.61 28.61 -7.05
CA GLU A 255 19.77 29.05 -7.81
C GLU A 255 21.05 28.90 -6.97
N PHE A 256 22.11 28.40 -7.59
CA PHE A 256 23.44 28.23 -7.02
C PHE A 256 24.50 28.89 -7.90
N ALA A 257 25.58 29.38 -7.29
CA ALA A 257 26.70 29.97 -8.02
C ALA A 257 27.45 28.97 -8.94
N HIS A 258 27.40 27.68 -8.59
CA HIS A 258 28.06 26.60 -9.32
C HIS A 258 27.07 25.44 -9.50
N PRO A 259 27.27 24.55 -10.49
CA PRO A 259 26.45 23.35 -10.62
C PRO A 259 26.45 22.53 -9.33
N VAL A 260 25.26 22.16 -8.87
CA VAL A 260 25.04 21.32 -7.69
C VAL A 260 24.34 20.04 -8.17
N PRO A 261 24.63 18.85 -7.62
CA PRO A 261 23.94 17.64 -8.01
C PRO A 261 22.53 17.55 -7.41
N ALA A 262 21.66 16.86 -8.15
CA ALA A 262 20.32 16.53 -7.72
C ALA A 262 19.93 15.11 -8.14
N HIS A 263 18.89 14.56 -7.53
CA HIS A 263 18.22 13.34 -7.98
C HIS A 263 16.70 13.49 -7.90
N ALA A 264 15.99 12.79 -8.78
CA ALA A 264 14.54 12.71 -8.82
C ALA A 264 14.12 11.24 -8.70
N ASP A 265 13.30 10.91 -7.71
CA ASP A 265 12.88 9.54 -7.34
C ASP A 265 14.05 8.53 -7.23
N GLY A 266 15.24 9.03 -6.85
CA GLY A 266 16.47 8.24 -6.74
C GLY A 266 17.33 8.19 -8.00
N GLU A 267 16.88 8.73 -9.13
CA GLU A 267 17.66 8.84 -10.38
C GLU A 267 18.43 10.15 -10.42
N LEU A 268 19.75 10.09 -10.69
CA LEU A 268 20.61 11.27 -10.74
C LEU A 268 20.25 12.16 -11.93
N LEU A 269 20.14 13.47 -11.67
CA LEU A 269 19.96 14.49 -12.68
C LEU A 269 21.32 15.08 -13.11
N PRO A 270 21.41 15.67 -14.33
CA PRO A 270 22.52 16.53 -14.67
C PRO A 270 22.69 17.65 -13.63
N GLU A 271 23.95 17.94 -13.26
CA GLU A 271 24.24 19.02 -12.33
C GLU A 271 23.89 20.36 -12.96
N ALA A 272 23.13 21.18 -12.24
CA ALA A 272 22.65 22.46 -12.71
C ALA A 272 22.88 23.55 -11.67
N ARG A 273 22.96 24.79 -12.15
CA ARG A 273 22.95 25.99 -11.29
C ARG A 273 21.53 26.40 -10.91
N LEU A 274 20.56 26.09 -11.76
CA LEU A 274 19.16 26.46 -11.56
C LEU A 274 18.30 25.21 -11.58
N TYR A 275 17.52 25.00 -10.53
CA TYR A 275 16.47 24.01 -10.48
C TYR A 275 15.13 24.71 -10.30
N ARG A 276 14.21 24.50 -11.25
CA ARG A 276 12.82 24.95 -11.16
C ARG A 276 11.93 23.72 -11.07
N ALA A 277 11.39 23.48 -9.88
CA ALA A 277 10.43 22.43 -9.61
C ALA A 277 9.01 22.98 -9.58
N ARG A 278 8.04 22.27 -10.14
CA ARG A 278 6.62 22.65 -10.14
C ARG A 278 5.72 21.43 -10.03
N VAL A 279 4.52 21.64 -9.49
CA VAL A 279 3.46 20.62 -9.42
C VAL A 279 2.36 20.87 -10.44
N GLU A 280 1.92 19.81 -11.07
CA GLU A 280 0.73 19.72 -11.92
C GLU A 280 -0.31 18.90 -11.17
N PRO A 281 -1.31 19.55 -10.52
CA PRO A 281 -2.25 18.84 -9.67
C PRO A 281 -3.04 17.81 -10.45
N LEU A 282 -3.18 16.61 -9.88
CA LEU A 282 -3.88 15.48 -10.50
C LEU A 282 -3.35 15.13 -11.91
N GLY A 283 -2.11 15.51 -12.23
CA GLY A 283 -1.48 15.33 -13.54
C GLY A 283 -1.06 13.90 -13.86
N LEU A 284 -1.20 12.95 -12.92
CA LEU A 284 -0.87 11.54 -13.12
C LEU A 284 -2.01 10.63 -12.65
N LYS A 285 -2.55 9.82 -13.56
CA LYS A 285 -3.47 8.74 -13.18
C LYS A 285 -2.70 7.55 -12.67
N VAL A 286 -3.09 7.02 -11.52
CA VAL A 286 -2.50 5.82 -10.89
C VAL A 286 -3.58 4.84 -10.49
N VAL A 287 -3.16 3.67 -10.01
CA VAL A 287 -4.07 2.64 -9.49
C VAL A 287 -3.88 2.48 -7.97
N GLY A 288 -4.96 2.67 -7.19
CA GLY A 288 -4.97 2.61 -5.71
C GLY A 288 -6.32 2.11 -5.13
N GLY A 289 -6.39 1.87 -3.81
CA GLY A 289 -7.66 1.70 -3.08
C GLY A 289 -7.88 0.42 -2.23
N SER A 290 -7.24 0.30 -1.07
CA SER A 290 -7.66 -0.64 0.01
C SER A 290 -7.88 0.10 1.33
N ALA A 291 -8.58 -0.55 2.29
CA ALA A 291 -8.87 0.01 3.62
C ALA A 291 -7.62 0.62 4.27
N ALA A 292 -7.76 1.82 4.87
CA ALA A 292 -6.62 2.53 5.43
C ALA A 292 -6.00 1.70 6.57
N PRO A 293 -4.75 1.21 6.44
CA PRO A 293 -4.14 0.42 7.50
C PRO A 293 -3.97 1.29 8.76
N ARG A 294 -4.09 0.68 9.96
CA ARG A 294 -3.94 1.39 11.25
C ARG A 294 -2.67 2.25 11.31
N SER A 295 -1.57 1.77 10.72
CA SER A 295 -0.28 2.48 10.66
C SER A 295 -0.29 3.75 9.80
N LEU A 296 -1.26 3.89 8.88
CA LEU A 296 -1.52 5.10 8.12
C LEU A 296 -2.34 6.10 8.96
N VAL A 297 -3.40 5.61 9.61
CA VAL A 297 -4.23 6.40 10.54
C VAL A 297 -3.38 6.99 11.66
N GLU A 298 -2.59 6.16 12.34
CA GLU A 298 -1.72 6.58 13.45
C GLU A 298 -0.71 7.65 13.01
N ARG A 299 -0.18 7.53 11.79
CA ARG A 299 0.84 8.42 11.26
C ARG A 299 0.31 9.83 11.04
N PHE A 300 -0.83 9.96 10.37
CA PHE A 300 -1.45 11.27 10.12
C PHE A 300 -1.99 11.90 11.40
N GLU A 301 -2.56 11.10 12.29
CA GLU A 301 -3.03 11.60 13.58
C GLU A 301 -1.88 12.16 14.43
N ARG A 302 -0.69 11.52 14.44
CA ARG A 302 0.50 12.06 15.10
C ARG A 302 0.96 13.40 14.54
N MET A 303 0.51 13.78 13.33
CA MET A 303 0.80 15.05 12.67
C MET A 303 -0.31 16.09 12.88
N GLY A 304 -1.34 15.78 13.67
CA GLY A 304 -2.50 16.63 13.88
C GLY A 304 -3.49 16.64 12.69
N ILE A 305 -3.34 15.71 11.75
CA ILE A 305 -4.24 15.55 10.59
C ILE A 305 -5.30 14.51 10.95
N GLU A 306 -6.57 14.92 10.93
CA GLU A 306 -7.67 14.03 11.23
C GLU A 306 -7.93 13.06 10.08
N VAL A 307 -7.78 11.76 10.32
CA VAL A 307 -8.13 10.71 9.35
C VAL A 307 -9.53 10.19 9.62
N ARG A 308 -10.35 10.12 8.55
CA ARG A 308 -11.69 9.53 8.57
C ARG A 308 -11.81 8.47 7.48
N GLN A 309 -12.00 7.22 7.89
CA GLN A 309 -12.33 6.14 6.96
C GLN A 309 -13.74 6.29 6.40
N GLY A 310 -13.97 5.73 5.22
CA GLY A 310 -15.29 5.64 4.60
C GLY A 310 -15.48 4.26 3.99
N TYR A 311 -16.71 3.75 4.03
CA TYR A 311 -17.10 2.50 3.38
C TYR A 311 -18.40 2.67 2.62
N GLY A 312 -18.43 1.99 1.49
CA GLY A 312 -19.63 1.64 0.77
C GLY A 312 -19.30 0.90 -0.53
N LEU A 313 -20.33 0.74 -1.34
CA LEU A 313 -20.36 -0.09 -2.53
C LEU A 313 -20.93 0.74 -3.69
N THR A 314 -20.71 0.28 -4.92
CA THR A 314 -21.36 0.88 -6.11
C THR A 314 -22.88 0.87 -5.96
N GLU A 315 -23.40 -0.21 -5.39
CA GLU A 315 -24.80 -0.46 -5.04
C GLU A 315 -25.36 0.51 -3.99
N THR A 316 -24.52 1.37 -3.41
CA THR A 316 -24.86 2.30 -2.33
C THR A 316 -24.51 3.76 -2.63
N SER A 317 -24.24 4.11 -3.90
CA SER A 317 -24.15 5.49 -4.41
C SER A 317 -23.43 6.56 -3.56
N PRO A 318 -22.14 6.43 -3.20
CA PRO A 318 -21.36 5.22 -2.96
C PRO A 318 -21.03 5.00 -1.47
N VAL A 319 -21.41 5.91 -0.56
CA VAL A 319 -20.95 5.91 0.85
C VAL A 319 -22.12 5.68 1.81
N VAL A 320 -21.90 4.79 2.78
CA VAL A 320 -22.91 4.42 3.79
C VAL A 320 -22.38 4.42 5.21
N VAL A 321 -21.07 4.36 5.39
CA VAL A 321 -20.40 4.39 6.69
C VAL A 321 -19.22 5.34 6.62
N GLN A 322 -19.05 6.17 7.64
CA GLN A 322 -17.93 7.08 7.78
C GLN A 322 -17.42 7.07 9.22
N ASN A 323 -16.10 7.04 9.39
CA ASN A 323 -15.49 7.09 10.71
C ASN A 323 -15.41 8.53 11.20
N PHE A 324 -15.95 8.78 12.39
CA PHE A 324 -15.74 9.99 13.18
C PHE A 324 -15.76 9.60 14.65
N MET A 325 -15.11 10.38 15.51
CA MET A 325 -15.12 10.15 16.96
C MET A 325 -16.37 10.76 17.59
N LYS A 326 -17.06 10.00 18.44
CA LYS A 326 -18.12 10.59 19.28
C LYS A 326 -17.50 11.44 20.38
N SER A 327 -18.18 12.52 20.76
CA SER A 327 -17.66 13.51 21.72
C SER A 327 -17.22 12.89 23.06
N HIS A 328 -17.97 11.93 23.61
CA HIS A 328 -17.62 11.27 24.87
C HIS A 328 -16.45 10.28 24.77
N LEU A 329 -16.02 9.94 23.55
CA LEU A 329 -14.88 9.05 23.28
C LEU A 329 -13.57 9.84 23.00
N GLU A 330 -13.64 11.17 22.86
CA GLU A 330 -12.46 12.01 22.61
C GLU A 330 -11.45 12.00 23.77
N SER A 331 -11.92 11.71 24.99
CA SER A 331 -11.09 11.61 26.19
C SER A 331 -10.36 10.28 26.33
N LEU A 332 -10.57 9.32 25.41
CA LEU A 332 -9.88 8.02 25.45
C LEU A 332 -8.36 8.18 25.28
N PRO A 333 -7.56 7.25 25.83
CA PRO A 333 -6.13 7.22 25.58
C PRO A 333 -5.84 7.15 24.08
N TRP A 334 -4.66 7.65 23.69
CA TRP A 334 -4.27 7.77 22.28
C TRP A 334 -4.43 6.46 21.49
N GLU A 335 -3.93 5.35 22.03
CA GLU A 335 -3.96 4.05 21.33
C GLU A 335 -5.39 3.57 21.08
N GLU A 336 -6.28 3.75 22.04
CA GLU A 336 -7.71 3.42 21.95
C GLU A 336 -8.42 4.32 20.94
N ARG A 337 -8.06 5.61 20.87
CA ARG A 337 -8.56 6.53 19.84
C ARG A 337 -8.12 6.12 18.45
N ILE A 338 -6.86 5.75 18.27
CA ILE A 338 -6.33 5.24 17.01
C ILE A 338 -7.01 3.92 16.63
N ARG A 339 -7.25 3.03 17.60
CA ARG A 339 -7.97 1.78 17.37
C ARG A 339 -9.40 2.02 16.89
N LEU A 340 -10.11 3.01 17.43
CA LEU A 340 -11.44 3.40 16.97
C LEU A 340 -11.41 4.05 15.57
N LYS A 341 -10.45 4.93 15.30
CA LYS A 341 -10.25 5.54 13.96
C LYS A 341 -9.84 4.51 12.89
N ALA A 342 -9.24 3.40 13.31
CA ALA A 342 -8.93 2.27 12.45
C ALA A 342 -10.14 1.39 12.10
N LYS A 343 -11.28 1.54 12.79
CA LYS A 343 -12.54 0.87 12.40
C LYS A 343 -13.14 1.52 11.15
N THR A 344 -14.08 0.82 10.52
CA THR A 344 -14.77 1.29 9.32
C THR A 344 -15.57 2.58 9.60
N GLY A 345 -16.29 2.64 10.72
CA GLY A 345 -16.96 3.87 11.17
C GLY A 345 -18.40 3.68 11.58
N LEU A 346 -19.18 4.77 11.54
CA LEU A 346 -20.60 4.82 11.91
C LEU A 346 -21.46 5.00 10.65
N PRO A 347 -22.70 4.48 10.62
CA PRO A 347 -23.62 4.70 9.50
C PRO A 347 -23.90 6.20 9.32
N THR A 348 -23.92 6.65 8.07
CA THR A 348 -24.24 8.04 7.74
C THR A 348 -25.74 8.33 7.94
N PRO A 349 -26.14 9.61 8.08
CA PRO A 349 -27.57 9.96 8.18
C PRO A 349 -28.39 9.33 7.06
N LEU A 350 -29.65 8.98 7.34
CA LEU A 350 -30.59 8.35 6.41
C LEU A 350 -30.24 6.90 5.99
N VAL A 351 -29.09 6.36 6.39
CA VAL A 351 -28.75 4.95 6.24
C VAL A 351 -29.13 4.19 7.50
N ARG A 352 -29.98 3.18 7.35
CA ARG A 352 -30.17 2.14 8.36
C ARG A 352 -29.19 1.01 8.07
N LEU A 353 -28.47 0.59 9.11
CA LEU A 353 -27.50 -0.49 9.06
C LEU A 353 -27.82 -1.50 10.15
N ARG A 354 -27.74 -2.79 9.82
CA ARG A 354 -27.65 -3.87 10.81
C ARG A 354 -26.54 -4.84 10.43
N VAL A 355 -25.94 -5.46 11.45
CA VAL A 355 -25.13 -6.66 11.30
C VAL A 355 -26.02 -7.83 11.71
N ALA A 356 -26.32 -8.75 10.79
CA ALA A 356 -27.35 -9.77 10.99
C ALA A 356 -26.82 -11.20 10.84
N ASP A 357 -27.45 -12.13 11.56
CA ASP A 357 -27.28 -13.57 11.39
C ASP A 357 -27.92 -14.07 10.08
N GLU A 358 -27.88 -15.38 9.85
CA GLU A 358 -28.44 -16.00 8.65
C GLU A 358 -29.96 -15.88 8.56
N GLU A 359 -30.64 -15.79 9.70
CA GLU A 359 -32.08 -15.56 9.77
C GLU A 359 -32.46 -14.09 9.57
N GLY A 360 -31.47 -13.20 9.37
CA GLY A 360 -31.68 -11.76 9.20
C GLY A 360 -31.94 -11.03 10.52
N ARG A 361 -31.69 -11.66 11.66
CA ARG A 361 -31.84 -11.04 12.99
C ARG A 361 -30.55 -10.31 13.36
N PRO A 362 -30.61 -9.09 13.95
CA PRO A 362 -29.42 -8.38 14.38
C PRO A 362 -28.59 -9.17 15.40
N VAL A 363 -27.28 -9.26 15.20
CA VAL A 363 -26.35 -9.86 16.17
C VAL A 363 -26.05 -8.91 17.33
N PRO A 364 -25.60 -9.41 18.50
CA PRO A 364 -25.16 -8.57 19.62
C PRO A 364 -24.10 -7.55 19.23
N LYS A 365 -24.10 -6.40 19.91
CA LYS A 365 -23.19 -5.27 19.69
C LYS A 365 -21.93 -5.37 20.57
N ASP A 366 -21.26 -6.51 20.55
CA ASP A 366 -20.16 -6.85 21.46
C ASP A 366 -18.75 -6.71 20.84
N ALA A 367 -18.67 -6.16 19.62
CA ALA A 367 -17.46 -6.07 18.80
C ALA A 367 -16.80 -7.42 18.45
N ARG A 368 -17.52 -8.54 18.62
CA ARG A 368 -16.99 -9.90 18.45
C ARG A 368 -17.90 -10.75 17.58
N THR A 369 -19.20 -10.70 17.82
CA THR A 369 -20.18 -11.48 17.10
C THR A 369 -20.27 -11.00 15.66
N MET A 370 -19.95 -11.89 14.73
CA MET A 370 -19.94 -11.61 13.31
C MET A 370 -21.33 -11.78 12.72
N GLY A 371 -21.63 -10.95 11.72
CA GLY A 371 -22.81 -11.11 10.89
C GLY A 371 -22.66 -10.36 9.57
N GLU A 372 -23.64 -10.54 8.68
CA GLU A 372 -23.70 -9.86 7.40
C GLU A 372 -24.14 -8.41 7.57
N VAL A 373 -23.43 -7.48 6.93
CA VAL A 373 -23.83 -6.09 6.85
C VAL A 373 -25.03 -5.98 5.91
N GLN A 374 -26.14 -5.48 6.45
CA GLN A 374 -27.38 -5.27 5.71
C GLN A 374 -27.77 -3.81 5.80
N LEU A 375 -28.17 -3.24 4.65
CA LEU A 375 -28.35 -1.79 4.48
C LEU A 375 -29.74 -1.45 3.98
N LYS A 376 -30.28 -0.30 4.40
CA LYS A 376 -31.55 0.24 3.89
C LYS A 376 -31.53 1.76 3.96
N GLY A 377 -31.79 2.42 2.83
CA GLY A 377 -31.75 3.88 2.75
C GLY A 377 -32.10 4.41 1.36
N PRO A 378 -32.21 5.73 1.19
CA PRO A 378 -32.70 6.33 -0.06
C PRO A 378 -31.83 6.05 -1.30
N TRP A 379 -30.54 5.78 -1.09
CA TRP A 379 -29.56 5.58 -2.16
C TRP A 379 -28.96 4.17 -2.18
N ILE A 380 -29.60 3.24 -1.45
CA ILE A 380 -29.26 1.81 -1.45
C ILE A 380 -30.05 1.16 -2.57
N THR A 381 -29.40 0.37 -3.41
CA THR A 381 -30.08 -0.29 -4.53
C THR A 381 -31.18 -1.23 -4.07
N GLY A 382 -32.28 -1.27 -4.81
CA GLY A 382 -33.35 -2.25 -4.64
C GLY A 382 -33.18 -3.52 -5.48
N GLY A 383 -32.12 -3.59 -6.30
CA GLY A 383 -31.88 -4.71 -7.22
C GLY A 383 -30.88 -4.36 -8.31
N TYR A 384 -30.79 -5.19 -9.32
CA TYR A 384 -29.83 -5.04 -10.42
C TYR A 384 -30.56 -4.88 -11.75
N TYR A 385 -30.03 -4.00 -12.61
CA TYR A 385 -30.62 -3.72 -13.92
C TYR A 385 -30.66 -4.98 -14.79
N ARG A 386 -31.87 -5.39 -15.20
CA ARG A 386 -32.13 -6.55 -16.07
C ARG A 386 -31.55 -7.89 -15.55
N ASN A 387 -31.43 -8.05 -14.24
CA ASN A 387 -31.00 -9.32 -13.62
C ASN A 387 -31.92 -9.67 -12.45
N GLU A 388 -33.04 -10.33 -12.77
CA GLU A 388 -34.05 -10.66 -11.77
C GLU A 388 -33.56 -11.66 -10.72
N GLU A 389 -32.76 -12.64 -11.12
CA GLU A 389 -32.22 -13.64 -10.20
C GLU A 389 -31.33 -12.99 -9.14
N ALA A 390 -30.40 -12.13 -9.57
CA ALA A 390 -29.56 -11.38 -8.65
C ALA A 390 -30.40 -10.41 -7.80
N SER A 391 -31.42 -9.77 -8.37
CA SER A 391 -32.29 -8.82 -7.65
C SER A 391 -33.09 -9.51 -6.55
N ARG A 392 -33.65 -10.70 -6.81
CA ARG A 392 -34.37 -11.50 -5.82
C ARG A 392 -33.49 -11.91 -4.65
N ASN A 393 -32.22 -12.21 -4.91
CA ASN A 393 -31.25 -12.63 -3.89
C ASN A 393 -30.55 -11.45 -3.18
N ALA A 394 -30.65 -10.24 -3.72
CA ALA A 394 -30.01 -9.04 -3.19
C ALA A 394 -30.70 -8.49 -1.94
N LEU A 395 -32.00 -8.75 -1.78
CA LEU A 395 -32.81 -8.22 -0.69
C LEU A 395 -33.24 -9.33 0.26
N THR A 396 -33.23 -9.05 1.56
CA THR A 396 -33.91 -9.88 2.55
C THR A 396 -35.44 -9.76 2.41
N PRO A 397 -36.23 -10.71 2.94
CA PRO A 397 -37.69 -10.63 2.91
C PRO A 397 -38.28 -9.34 3.52
N ASP A 398 -37.60 -8.74 4.50
CA ASP A 398 -37.96 -7.47 5.13
C ASP A 398 -37.36 -6.22 4.42
N GLY A 399 -36.76 -6.43 3.24
CA GLY A 399 -36.34 -5.38 2.32
C GLY A 399 -35.04 -4.67 2.70
N TRP A 400 -34.06 -5.41 3.22
CA TRP A 400 -32.70 -4.92 3.42
C TRP A 400 -31.78 -5.44 2.32
N PHE A 401 -30.91 -4.58 1.82
CA PHE A 401 -29.88 -4.96 0.86
C PHE A 401 -28.76 -5.75 1.56
N ARG A 402 -28.47 -6.94 1.02
CA ARG A 402 -27.40 -7.83 1.47
C ARG A 402 -26.10 -7.45 0.79
N THR A 403 -25.13 -6.95 1.56
CA THR A 403 -23.84 -6.49 1.00
C THR A 403 -22.91 -7.65 0.64
N GLY A 404 -23.08 -8.81 1.28
CA GLY A 404 -22.12 -9.91 1.24
C GLY A 404 -20.83 -9.67 2.02
N ASP A 405 -20.71 -8.53 2.71
CA ASP A 405 -19.60 -8.22 3.61
C ASP A 405 -19.98 -8.58 5.06
N ILE A 406 -19.02 -9.13 5.79
CA ILE A 406 -19.15 -9.52 7.19
C ILE A 406 -18.50 -8.47 8.05
N ALA A 407 -19.16 -8.12 9.13
CA ALA A 407 -18.63 -7.19 10.11
C ALA A 407 -18.91 -7.65 11.53
N VAL A 408 -18.23 -6.99 12.46
CA VAL A 408 -18.67 -6.86 13.84
C VAL A 408 -19.09 -5.42 14.09
N TRP A 409 -19.93 -5.22 15.09
CA TRP A 409 -20.28 -3.89 15.57
C TRP A 409 -20.26 -3.82 17.10
N ASP A 410 -20.02 -2.63 17.65
CA ASP A 410 -19.97 -2.41 19.09
C ASP A 410 -21.17 -1.62 19.60
N GLU A 411 -21.27 -1.46 20.92
CA GLU A 411 -22.37 -0.72 21.58
C GLU A 411 -22.40 0.75 21.15
N GLU A 412 -21.25 1.29 20.76
CA GLU A 412 -21.13 2.62 20.18
C GLU A 412 -21.62 2.68 18.72
N GLY A 413 -21.89 1.53 18.11
CA GLY A 413 -22.38 1.39 16.74
C GLY A 413 -21.29 1.41 15.69
N TYR A 414 -20.00 1.45 16.07
CA TYR A 414 -18.91 1.40 15.10
C TYR A 414 -18.89 0.04 14.44
N LEU A 415 -18.88 0.05 13.12
CA LEU A 415 -18.70 -1.10 12.26
C LEU A 415 -17.21 -1.37 12.05
N GLU A 416 -16.85 -2.65 12.02
CA GLU A 416 -15.55 -3.11 11.58
C GLU A 416 -15.73 -4.28 10.60
N ILE A 417 -15.50 -4.02 9.32
CA ILE A 417 -15.53 -5.06 8.27
C ILE A 417 -14.42 -6.08 8.55
N LYS A 418 -14.77 -7.37 8.54
CA LYS A 418 -13.87 -8.49 8.81
C LYS A 418 -13.51 -9.27 7.55
N ASP A 419 -14.52 -9.66 6.76
CA ASP A 419 -14.32 -10.54 5.60
C ASP A 419 -15.53 -10.50 4.66
N ARG A 420 -15.56 -11.34 3.63
CA ARG A 420 -16.76 -11.63 2.82
C ARG A 420 -17.43 -12.92 3.28
N LEU A 421 -18.77 -12.96 3.22
CA LEU A 421 -19.59 -14.09 3.68
C LEU A 421 -19.12 -15.43 3.10
N LYS A 422 -18.78 -15.46 1.81
CA LYS A 422 -18.32 -16.65 1.09
C LYS A 422 -16.94 -17.19 1.53
N ASP A 423 -16.23 -16.46 2.37
CA ASP A 423 -14.87 -16.76 2.82
C ASP A 423 -14.81 -17.06 4.34
N LEU A 424 -15.92 -16.94 5.09
CA LEU A 424 -16.05 -17.40 6.48
C LEU A 424 -16.15 -18.92 6.61
N ILE A 425 -15.84 -19.44 7.81
CA ILE A 425 -15.93 -20.86 8.17
C ILE A 425 -16.95 -21.04 9.29
N LYS A 426 -18.00 -21.82 9.06
CA LYS A 426 -19.09 -22.05 10.02
C LYS A 426 -18.87 -23.36 10.77
N SER A 427 -18.39 -23.26 12.01
CA SER A 427 -17.98 -24.40 12.81
C SER A 427 -18.80 -24.52 14.08
N GLY A 428 -19.66 -25.54 14.15
CA GLY A 428 -20.43 -25.87 15.36
C GLY A 428 -21.42 -24.79 15.80
N GLY A 429 -21.92 -23.98 14.86
CA GLY A 429 -22.79 -22.84 15.14
C GLY A 429 -22.06 -21.52 15.35
N GLU A 430 -20.72 -21.52 15.37
CA GLU A 430 -19.89 -20.34 15.53
C GLU A 430 -19.15 -19.98 14.23
N TRP A 431 -18.81 -18.71 14.06
CA TRP A 431 -18.08 -18.21 12.89
C TRP A 431 -16.60 -18.09 13.18
N ILE A 432 -15.77 -18.57 12.25
CA ILE A 432 -14.32 -18.42 12.28
C ILE A 432 -13.90 -17.63 11.04
N SER A 433 -13.22 -16.50 11.27
CA SER A 433 -12.64 -15.68 10.21
C SER A 433 -11.44 -16.39 9.59
N SER A 434 -11.56 -16.78 8.33
CA SER A 434 -10.45 -17.40 7.62
C SER A 434 -9.32 -16.40 7.38
N VAL A 435 -9.65 -15.15 7.06
CA VAL A 435 -8.66 -14.09 6.83
C VAL A 435 -7.87 -13.75 8.09
N ASP A 436 -8.49 -13.73 9.27
CA ASP A 436 -7.76 -13.48 10.52
C ASP A 436 -6.75 -14.61 10.81
N LEU A 437 -7.15 -15.87 10.61
CA LEU A 437 -6.25 -17.02 10.74
C LEU A 437 -5.13 -16.98 9.70
N GLU A 438 -5.44 -16.63 8.45
CA GLU A 438 -4.46 -16.46 7.37
C GLU A 438 -3.42 -15.40 7.72
N ASN A 439 -3.87 -14.21 8.12
CA ASN A 439 -3.01 -13.10 8.49
C ASN A 439 -2.11 -13.46 9.67
N ALA A 440 -2.67 -14.13 10.67
CA ALA A 440 -1.90 -14.58 11.82
C ALA A 440 -0.86 -15.64 11.42
N LEU A 441 -1.23 -16.65 10.63
CA LEU A 441 -0.30 -17.67 10.11
C LEU A 441 0.80 -17.06 9.25
N MET A 442 0.49 -16.10 8.38
CA MET A 442 1.47 -15.40 7.55
C MET A 442 2.41 -14.49 8.36
N GLY A 443 2.06 -14.16 9.60
CA GLY A 443 2.96 -13.55 10.58
C GLY A 443 4.03 -14.50 11.13
N HIS A 444 3.90 -15.81 10.94
CA HIS A 444 4.90 -16.79 11.39
C HIS A 444 6.15 -16.76 10.48
N PRO A 445 7.38 -16.74 11.02
CA PRO A 445 8.61 -16.55 10.21
C PRO A 445 8.85 -17.65 9.16
N LYS A 446 8.37 -18.88 9.40
CA LYS A 446 8.49 -20.02 8.48
C LYS A 446 7.32 -20.17 7.49
N VAL A 447 6.36 -19.25 7.49
CA VAL A 447 5.21 -19.29 6.57
C VAL A 447 5.41 -18.24 5.48
N LYS A 448 5.34 -18.67 4.20
CA LYS A 448 5.41 -17.79 3.04
C LYS A 448 4.04 -17.25 2.69
N GLU A 449 3.06 -18.14 2.57
CA GLU A 449 1.65 -17.86 2.28
C GLU A 449 0.82 -18.89 3.06
N ALA A 450 -0.38 -18.51 3.49
CA ALA A 450 -1.35 -19.43 4.06
C ALA A 450 -2.75 -19.05 3.56
N ALA A 451 -3.53 -20.06 3.14
CA ALA A 451 -4.94 -19.92 2.86
C ALA A 451 -5.71 -20.85 3.80
N VAL A 452 -6.69 -20.31 4.50
CA VAL A 452 -7.56 -21.06 5.40
C VAL A 452 -8.92 -21.18 4.73
N VAL A 453 -9.42 -22.41 4.65
CA VAL A 453 -10.68 -22.72 3.98
C VAL A 453 -11.59 -23.55 4.88
N ALA A 454 -12.89 -23.35 4.71
CA ALA A 454 -13.92 -24.19 5.32
C ALA A 454 -13.96 -25.55 4.62
N ILE A 455 -13.74 -26.63 5.37
CA ILE A 455 -13.91 -27.99 4.88
C ILE A 455 -15.09 -28.64 5.61
N PRO A 456 -16.01 -29.33 4.91
CA PRO A 456 -17.10 -30.07 5.54
C PRO A 456 -16.60 -31.00 6.65
N HIS A 457 -17.34 -31.04 7.76
CA HIS A 457 -17.00 -31.88 8.91
C HIS A 457 -18.27 -32.55 9.48
N PRO A 458 -18.27 -33.89 9.72
CA PRO A 458 -19.47 -34.64 10.14
C PRO A 458 -20.19 -34.08 11.37
N ARG A 459 -19.42 -33.60 12.35
CA ARG A 459 -19.94 -33.12 13.63
C ARG A 459 -20.18 -31.60 13.71
N TRP A 460 -19.42 -30.81 12.96
CA TRP A 460 -19.28 -29.37 13.20
C TRP A 460 -19.75 -28.53 12.02
N GLN A 461 -20.41 -29.14 11.03
CA GLN A 461 -20.73 -28.54 9.73
C GLN A 461 -19.47 -28.26 8.90
N GLU A 462 -18.59 -27.37 9.36
CA GLU A 462 -17.30 -27.09 8.74
C GLU A 462 -16.18 -26.99 9.81
N ARG A 463 -14.95 -27.27 9.39
CA ARG A 463 -13.75 -27.01 10.17
C ARG A 463 -12.68 -26.31 9.32
N PRO A 464 -11.86 -25.43 9.93
CA PRO A 464 -10.78 -24.76 9.24
C PRO A 464 -9.67 -25.74 8.85
N LEU A 465 -9.34 -25.73 7.56
CA LEU A 465 -8.11 -26.30 7.02
C LEU A 465 -7.15 -25.17 6.64
N ALA A 466 -5.93 -25.19 7.16
CA ALA A 466 -4.88 -24.27 6.73
C ALA A 466 -4.01 -24.91 5.65
N VAL A 467 -4.00 -24.34 4.46
CA VAL A 467 -3.10 -24.70 3.37
C VAL A 467 -1.91 -23.74 3.39
N VAL A 468 -0.73 -24.25 3.69
CA VAL A 468 0.46 -23.48 4.04
C VAL A 468 1.56 -23.69 3.01
N VAL A 469 2.15 -22.60 2.55
CA VAL A 469 3.39 -22.63 1.76
C VAL A 469 4.55 -22.29 2.69
N PRO A 470 5.50 -23.21 2.94
CA PRO A 470 6.67 -22.94 3.76
C PRO A 470 7.58 -21.83 3.21
N ARG A 471 8.23 -21.09 4.11
CA ARG A 471 9.32 -20.15 3.82
C ARG A 471 10.64 -20.75 4.29
N GLY A 472 11.31 -21.49 3.40
CA GLY A 472 12.53 -22.20 3.74
C GLY A 472 12.20 -23.50 4.49
N GLU A 473 12.63 -23.62 5.74
CA GLU A 473 12.33 -24.79 6.57
C GLU A 473 10.82 -24.89 6.86
N LYS A 474 10.26 -26.08 6.66
CA LYS A 474 8.85 -26.37 6.91
C LYS A 474 8.56 -26.33 8.42
N PRO A 475 7.58 -25.51 8.90
CA PRO A 475 7.19 -25.53 10.30
C PRO A 475 6.42 -26.81 10.66
N SER A 476 6.42 -27.20 11.94
CA SER A 476 5.52 -28.26 12.43
C SER A 476 4.10 -27.71 12.63
N GLU A 477 3.11 -28.59 12.68
CA GLU A 477 1.72 -28.15 12.92
C GLU A 477 1.57 -27.57 14.33
N GLU A 478 2.25 -28.15 15.33
CA GLU A 478 2.28 -27.67 16.70
C GLU A 478 2.84 -26.25 16.79
N GLU A 479 3.91 -25.95 16.05
CA GLU A 479 4.51 -24.61 15.97
C GLU A 479 3.49 -23.58 15.46
N LEU A 480 2.70 -23.93 14.44
CA LEU A 480 1.66 -23.07 13.89
C LEU A 480 0.46 -22.91 14.83
N ARG A 481 0.03 -23.98 15.50
CA ARG A 481 -1.05 -23.92 16.51
C ARG A 481 -0.65 -23.04 17.69
N GLU A 482 0.57 -23.18 18.20
CA GLU A 482 1.09 -22.33 19.28
C GLU A 482 1.19 -20.86 18.89
N HIS A 483 1.62 -20.58 17.66
CA HIS A 483 1.67 -19.22 17.13
C HIS A 483 0.29 -18.56 17.09
N LEU A 484 -0.74 -19.30 16.65
CA LEU A 484 -2.12 -18.82 16.66
C LEU A 484 -2.66 -18.60 18.07
N LEU A 485 -2.35 -19.48 19.03
CA LEU A 485 -2.73 -19.26 20.43
C LEU A 485 -2.10 -17.98 21.00
N LYS A 486 -0.83 -17.71 20.70
CA LYS A 486 -0.13 -16.47 21.09
C LYS A 486 -0.73 -15.22 20.41
N ALA A 487 -1.30 -15.37 19.22
CA ALA A 487 -2.02 -14.31 18.52
C ALA A 487 -3.45 -14.06 19.07
N GLY A 488 -3.89 -14.83 20.07
CA GLY A 488 -5.15 -14.61 20.77
C GLY A 488 -6.34 -15.44 20.27
N PHE A 489 -6.11 -16.43 19.40
CA PHE A 489 -7.16 -17.35 18.96
C PHE A 489 -7.48 -18.38 20.05
N ALA A 490 -8.76 -18.71 20.20
CA ALA A 490 -9.19 -19.78 21.10
C ALA A 490 -8.90 -21.16 20.48
N LYS A 491 -8.70 -22.19 21.33
CA LYS A 491 -8.39 -23.56 20.87
C LYS A 491 -9.39 -24.10 19.84
N TRP A 492 -10.67 -23.79 20.00
CA TRP A 492 -11.73 -24.24 19.09
C TRP A 492 -11.70 -23.54 17.72
N GLN A 493 -11.02 -22.41 17.59
CA GLN A 493 -10.89 -21.66 16.33
C GLN A 493 -9.71 -22.13 15.46
N LEU A 494 -8.78 -22.89 16.05
CA LEU A 494 -7.56 -23.31 15.36
C LEU A 494 -7.89 -24.25 14.18
N PRO A 495 -7.09 -24.22 13.10
CA PRO A 495 -7.15 -25.23 12.04
C PRO A 495 -7.02 -26.65 12.59
N ASP A 496 -7.92 -27.54 12.16
CA ASP A 496 -7.86 -28.95 12.53
C ASP A 496 -6.71 -29.66 11.82
N ALA A 497 -6.42 -29.26 10.59
CA ALA A 497 -5.30 -29.77 9.80
C ALA A 497 -4.50 -28.64 9.14
N PHE A 498 -3.22 -28.93 8.89
CA PHE A 498 -2.31 -28.09 8.13
C PHE A 498 -1.76 -28.87 6.94
N VAL A 499 -2.15 -28.47 5.73
CA VAL A 499 -1.64 -29.09 4.51
C VAL A 499 -0.55 -28.21 3.92
N PHE A 500 0.60 -28.81 3.62
CA PHE A 500 1.74 -28.08 3.09
C PHE A 500 1.86 -28.27 1.59
N VAL A 501 1.87 -27.16 0.86
CA VAL A 501 1.92 -27.15 -0.61
C VAL A 501 3.04 -26.24 -1.12
N GLU A 502 3.46 -26.45 -2.36
CA GLU A 502 4.44 -25.58 -3.01
C GLU A 502 3.83 -24.22 -3.41
N GLU A 503 2.56 -24.23 -3.80
CA GLU A 503 1.79 -23.03 -4.12
C GLU A 503 0.29 -23.21 -3.86
N ILE A 504 -0.41 -22.11 -3.61
CA ILE A 504 -1.86 -22.08 -3.39
C ILE A 504 -2.56 -21.69 -4.71
N PRO A 505 -3.59 -22.42 -5.18
CA PRO A 505 -4.37 -22.06 -6.35
C PRO A 505 -4.93 -20.64 -6.25
N ARG A 506 -4.97 -19.89 -7.37
CA ARG A 506 -5.40 -18.48 -7.40
C ARG A 506 -6.43 -18.22 -8.50
N THR A 507 -7.34 -17.28 -8.23
CA THR A 507 -8.36 -16.82 -9.18
C THR A 507 -7.71 -16.09 -10.36
N SER A 508 -8.48 -15.84 -11.42
CA SER A 508 -8.08 -14.88 -12.46
C SER A 508 -7.75 -13.50 -11.89
N ALA A 509 -8.22 -13.18 -10.67
CA ALA A 509 -7.90 -11.98 -9.91
C ALA A 509 -6.73 -12.11 -8.92
N GLY A 510 -5.92 -13.16 -8.99
CA GLY A 510 -4.72 -13.34 -8.15
C GLY A 510 -4.98 -13.62 -6.67
N LYS A 511 -6.22 -13.48 -6.17
CA LYS A 511 -6.64 -13.93 -4.83
C LYS A 511 -6.56 -15.44 -4.72
N PHE A 512 -6.35 -15.98 -3.51
CA PHE A 512 -6.49 -17.41 -3.25
C PHE A 512 -7.82 -17.92 -3.81
N LEU A 513 -7.76 -18.91 -4.69
CA LEU A 513 -8.92 -19.59 -5.23
C LEU A 513 -9.41 -20.58 -4.18
N LYS A 514 -9.90 -20.04 -3.05
CA LYS A 514 -10.40 -20.82 -1.92
C LYS A 514 -11.45 -21.85 -2.35
N ARG A 515 -12.24 -21.55 -3.39
CA ARG A 515 -13.17 -22.51 -4.01
C ARG A 515 -12.47 -23.79 -4.52
N ALA A 516 -11.31 -23.68 -5.18
CA ALA A 516 -10.58 -24.85 -5.67
C ALA A 516 -9.98 -25.67 -4.51
N LEU A 517 -9.46 -25.00 -3.48
CA LEU A 517 -8.99 -25.67 -2.27
C LEU A 517 -10.13 -26.40 -1.55
N ARG A 518 -11.30 -25.76 -1.41
CA ARG A 518 -12.49 -26.37 -0.83
C ARG A 518 -12.90 -27.64 -1.58
N GLU A 519 -12.90 -27.59 -2.92
CA GLU A 519 -13.21 -28.76 -3.73
C GLU A 519 -12.15 -29.87 -3.59
N GLN A 520 -10.87 -29.48 -3.62
CA GLN A 520 -9.74 -30.42 -3.56
C GLN A 520 -9.69 -31.19 -2.23
N TYR A 521 -10.04 -30.53 -1.12
CA TYR A 521 -9.94 -31.10 0.23
C TYR A 521 -11.31 -31.36 0.87
N LYS A 522 -12.40 -31.37 0.09
CA LYS A 522 -13.77 -31.47 0.61
C LYS A 522 -14.02 -32.66 1.54
N ASP A 523 -13.33 -33.78 1.28
CA ASP A 523 -13.50 -35.04 2.01
C ASP A 523 -12.45 -35.22 3.12
N LEU A 524 -11.58 -34.24 3.37
CA LEU A 524 -10.43 -34.39 4.28
C LEU A 524 -10.81 -34.78 5.72
N PHE A 525 -11.94 -34.26 6.24
CA PHE A 525 -12.42 -34.56 7.59
C PHE A 525 -13.53 -35.63 7.62
N HIS A 526 -13.83 -36.22 6.47
CA HIS A 526 -14.73 -37.37 6.35
C HIS A 526 -13.86 -38.61 6.19
N ASP A 527 -13.51 -39.26 7.31
CA ASP A 527 -12.59 -40.38 7.23
C ASP A 527 -13.24 -41.62 6.60
N SER A 528 -12.42 -42.29 5.81
CA SER A 528 -12.72 -43.47 5.01
C SER A 528 -12.67 -44.70 5.89
N SER A 529 -13.73 -44.95 6.67
CA SER A 529 -13.91 -46.20 7.41
C SER A 529 -14.92 -47.12 6.73
N GLU A 530 -14.51 -47.67 5.59
CA GLU A 530 -14.82 -49.05 5.17
C GLU A 530 -13.52 -49.66 4.63
N GLY A 531 -12.74 -50.25 5.55
CA GLY A 531 -11.55 -51.03 5.29
C GLY A 531 -11.44 -52.12 6.34
#